data_AF-A0A8T6HQP3-F1
#
_entry.id   AF-A0A8T6HQP3-F1
#
_cell.length_a   1.000
_cell.length_b   1.000
_cell.length_c   1.000
_cell.angle_alpha   90.00
_cell.angle_beta   90.00
_cell.angle_gamma   90.00
#
_symmetry.space_group_name_H-M   'P 1'
#
loop_
_entity.id
_entity.type
_entity.pdbx_description
1 polymer ?
#
loop_
_entity_poly.entity_id
_entity_poly.type
_entity_poly.pdbx_seq_one_letter_code
_entity_poly.pdbx_strand_id
1 'polypeptide(L)'
;MCGAVSEMVQGLIDADLGGGILKKRIAIFGRGKRGGARTIVATRMTDRWFFLYGFEKNEKSNIDKDELKALQELAKQYLEFSAMEIDQAIEDELFSEICNGDKT
;
A
#
# COMPACT_ATOMS: atom_id res chain seq x y z
N MET A 1 -5.05 -3.75 8.00
CA MET A 1 -3.95 -3.42 7.07
C MET A 1 -2.58 -3.35 7.76
N CYS A 2 -2.49 -3.01 9.05
CA CYS A 2 -1.20 -2.96 9.75
C CYS A 2 -0.49 -4.31 9.91
N GLY A 3 -1.23 -5.40 10.11
CA GLY A 3 -0.65 -6.74 10.04
C GLY A 3 0.02 -7.02 8.68
N ALA A 4 -0.48 -6.43 7.58
CA ALA A 4 0.16 -6.57 6.27
C ALA A 4 1.50 -5.81 6.20
N VAL A 5 1.59 -4.63 6.82
CA VAL A 5 2.86 -3.89 6.95
C VAL A 5 3.86 -4.71 7.77
N SER A 6 3.46 -5.25 8.91
CA SER A 6 4.32 -6.12 9.73
C SER A 6 4.83 -7.34 8.94
N GLU A 7 3.96 -7.98 8.15
CA GLU A 7 4.37 -9.06 7.25
C GLU A 7 5.39 -8.58 6.20
N MET A 8 5.16 -7.42 5.57
CA MET A 8 6.07 -6.88 4.54
C MET A 8 7.43 -6.46 5.11
N VAL A 9 7.47 -5.90 6.31
CA VAL A 9 8.72 -5.59 7.04
C VAL A 9 9.55 -6.87 7.27
N GLN A 10 8.89 -8.01 7.47
CA GLN A 10 9.54 -9.33 7.58
C GLN A 10 9.92 -9.95 6.22
N GLY A 11 9.78 -9.21 5.12
CA GLY A 11 10.06 -9.67 3.77
C GLY A 11 8.97 -10.54 3.17
N LEU A 12 7.80 -10.68 3.81
CA LEU A 12 6.66 -11.40 3.25
C LEU A 12 5.93 -10.51 2.26
N ILE A 13 6.50 -10.36 1.08
CA ILE A 13 5.92 -9.63 -0.06
C ILE A 13 5.48 -10.62 -1.15
N ASP A 14 4.42 -10.29 -1.89
CA ASP A 14 3.99 -11.13 -3.02
C ASP A 14 4.78 -10.83 -4.30
N ALA A 15 5.12 -9.56 -4.52
CA ALA A 15 6.02 -9.15 -5.58
C ALA A 15 6.61 -7.75 -5.29
N ASP A 16 7.86 -7.54 -5.66
CA ASP A 16 8.41 -6.21 -5.89
C ASP A 16 8.10 -5.82 -7.34
N LEU A 17 7.48 -4.66 -7.55
CA LEU A 17 7.12 -4.15 -8.87
C LEU A 17 8.08 -3.04 -9.36
N GLY A 18 9.16 -2.77 -8.63
CA GLY A 18 10.13 -1.72 -8.92
C GLY A 18 9.60 -0.31 -8.62
N GLY A 19 10.48 0.69 -8.61
CA GLY A 19 10.08 2.10 -8.42
C GLY A 19 9.52 2.40 -7.02
N GLY A 20 9.82 1.57 -6.02
CA GLY A 20 9.36 1.76 -4.64
C GLY A 20 7.94 1.27 -4.38
N ILE A 21 7.37 0.43 -5.26
CA ILE A 21 6.05 -0.18 -5.05
C ILE A 21 6.11 -1.71 -4.92
N LEU A 22 5.29 -2.22 -4.00
CA LEU A 22 5.16 -3.62 -3.68
C LEU A 22 3.73 -4.08 -3.91
N LYS A 23 3.58 -5.34 -4.28
CA LYS A 23 2.30 -6.03 -4.28
C LYS A 23 2.17 -6.88 -3.02
N LYS A 24 1.03 -6.75 -2.34
CA LYS A 24 0.73 -7.51 -1.12
C LYS A 24 -0.69 -8.07 -1.14
N ARG A 25 -0.85 -9.33 -0.74
CA ARG A 25 -2.13 -9.97 -0.43
C ARG A 25 -2.46 -9.76 1.04
N ILE A 26 -3.67 -9.30 1.30
CA ILE A 26 -4.18 -9.05 2.66
C ILE A 26 -5.41 -9.92 2.87
N ALA A 27 -5.46 -10.62 4.00
CA ALA A 27 -6.68 -11.32 4.41
C ALA A 27 -7.75 -10.30 4.79
N ILE A 28 -8.97 -10.48 4.28
CA ILE A 28 -10.14 -9.70 4.69
C ILE A 28 -10.86 -10.50 5.77
N PHE A 29 -11.35 -9.85 6.82
CA PHE A 29 -12.06 -10.53 7.91
C PHE A 29 -13.19 -11.43 7.38
N GLY A 30 -13.27 -12.67 7.87
CA GLY A 30 -14.25 -13.67 7.40
C GLY A 30 -13.90 -14.39 6.09
N ARG A 31 -12.80 -14.02 5.39
CA ARG A 31 -12.27 -14.74 4.22
C ARG A 31 -10.78 -14.99 4.37
N GLY A 32 -10.34 -16.25 4.25
CA GLY A 32 -8.91 -16.57 4.25
C GLY A 32 -8.13 -15.84 3.14
N LYS A 33 -6.79 -15.80 3.20
CA LYS A 33 -5.91 -15.08 2.22
C LYS A 33 -6.24 -15.34 0.74
N ARG A 34 -6.82 -16.51 0.42
CA ARG A 34 -7.25 -16.90 -0.95
C ARG A 34 -8.49 -16.17 -1.47
N GLY A 35 -9.27 -15.52 -0.61
CA GLY A 35 -10.42 -14.66 -0.93
C GLY A 35 -10.27 -13.23 -0.44
N GLY A 36 -9.05 -12.82 -0.07
CA GLY A 36 -8.72 -11.47 0.38
C GLY A 36 -8.36 -10.52 -0.77
N ALA A 37 -8.09 -9.26 -0.43
CA ALA A 37 -7.71 -8.22 -1.38
C ALA A 37 -6.22 -8.28 -1.74
N ARG A 38 -5.90 -7.73 -2.91
CA ARG A 38 -4.54 -7.35 -3.30
C ARG A 38 -4.42 -5.85 -3.17
N THR A 39 -3.27 -5.39 -2.72
CA THR A 39 -2.96 -3.98 -2.67
C THR A 39 -1.59 -3.69 -3.25
N ILE A 40 -1.46 -2.49 -3.82
CA ILE A 40 -0.20 -1.88 -4.20
C ILE A 40 0.18 -0.88 -3.12
N VAL A 41 1.39 -1.03 -2.60
CA VAL A 41 1.91 -0.25 -1.49
C VAL A 41 3.20 0.43 -1.91
N ALA A 42 3.29 1.75 -1.76
CA ALA A 42 4.53 2.49 -1.92
C ALA A 42 5.31 2.53 -0.62
N THR A 43 6.60 2.18 -0.66
CA THR A 43 7.49 2.20 0.50
C THR A 43 8.96 2.23 0.10
N ARG A 44 9.81 2.69 1.01
CA ARG A 44 11.26 2.47 0.97
C ARG A 44 11.73 1.33 1.89
N MET A 45 10.81 0.51 2.38
CA MET A 45 11.04 -0.56 3.38
C MET A 45 11.58 -0.06 4.72
N THR A 46 11.41 1.24 4.99
CA THR A 46 11.90 1.90 6.20
C THR A 46 10.71 2.37 7.04
N ASP A 47 10.30 3.62 6.86
CA ASP A 47 9.49 4.38 7.81
C ASP A 47 8.09 4.70 7.28
N ARG A 48 7.88 4.73 5.95
CA ARG A 48 6.59 5.10 5.35
C ARG A 48 6.04 4.04 4.41
N TRP A 49 4.73 3.84 4.52
CA TRP A 49 3.97 2.85 3.77
C TRP A 49 2.64 3.48 3.32
N PHE A 50 2.50 3.72 2.02
CA PHE A 50 1.29 4.28 1.42
C PHE A 50 0.54 3.20 0.64
N PHE A 51 -0.70 2.91 1.03
CA PHE A 51 -1.58 2.03 0.27
C PHE A 51 -2.17 2.82 -0.90
N LEU A 52 -1.68 2.58 -2.12
CA LEU A 52 -2.07 3.36 -3.31
C LEU A 52 -3.36 2.84 -3.93
N TYR A 53 -3.52 1.52 -3.96
CA TYR A 53 -4.61 0.88 -4.66
C TYR A 53 -4.94 -0.48 -4.04
N GLY A 54 -6.22 -0.83 -3.96
CA GLY A 54 -6.73 -2.10 -3.46
C GLY A 54 -7.77 -2.68 -4.42
N PHE A 55 -7.71 -3.97 -4.69
CA PHE A 55 -8.63 -4.65 -5.60
C PHE A 55 -8.92 -6.09 -5.16
N GLU A 56 -10.11 -6.58 -5.50
CA GLU A 56 -10.50 -7.95 -5.18
C GLU A 56 -9.77 -8.98 -6.06
N LYS A 57 -9.89 -10.25 -5.67
CA LYS A 57 -9.36 -11.35 -6.48
C LYS A 57 -10.13 -11.46 -7.80
N ASN A 58 -9.37 -11.40 -8.90
CA ASN A 58 -9.81 -11.51 -10.30
C ASN A 58 -10.39 -10.22 -10.89
N GLU A 59 -10.41 -9.11 -10.15
CA GLU A 59 -10.88 -7.82 -10.68
C GLU A 59 -9.84 -7.17 -11.61
N LYS A 60 -8.56 -7.24 -11.22
CA LYS A 60 -7.41 -6.94 -12.09
C LYS A 60 -6.37 -8.05 -11.99
N SER A 61 -6.26 -8.86 -13.03
CA SER A 61 -5.29 -9.96 -13.10
C SER A 61 -3.88 -9.46 -13.42
N ASN A 62 -3.76 -8.39 -14.21
CA ASN A 62 -2.52 -7.74 -14.61
C ASN A 62 -2.63 -6.22 -14.50
N ILE A 63 -1.61 -5.59 -13.89
CA ILE A 63 -1.35 -4.15 -14.01
C ILE A 63 -0.57 -4.00 -15.31
N ASP A 64 -1.06 -3.20 -16.25
CA ASP A 64 -0.34 -2.97 -17.50
C ASP A 64 0.88 -2.05 -17.28
N LYS A 65 1.69 -1.84 -18.33
CA LYS A 65 2.93 -1.09 -18.21
C LYS A 65 2.70 0.39 -17.91
N ASP A 66 1.63 0.97 -18.44
CA ASP A 66 1.34 2.40 -18.29
C ASP A 66 0.75 2.66 -16.90
N GLU A 67 -0.15 1.79 -16.43
CA GLU A 67 -0.65 1.80 -15.05
C GLU A 67 0.50 1.57 -14.05
N LEU A 68 1.40 0.62 -14.33
CA LEU A 68 2.56 0.37 -13.48
C LEU A 68 3.43 1.63 -13.37
N LYS A 69 3.71 2.29 -14.49
CA LYS A 69 4.52 3.51 -14.53
C LYS A 69 3.85 4.65 -13.76
N ALA A 70 2.54 4.85 -13.95
CA ALA A 70 1.78 5.86 -13.22
C ALA A 70 1.81 5.61 -11.70
N LEU A 71 1.66 4.35 -11.27
CA LEU A 71 1.77 3.97 -9.86
C LEU A 71 3.17 4.21 -9.29
N GLN A 72 4.24 3.97 -10.06
CA GLN A 72 5.62 4.26 -9.65
C GLN A 72 5.87 5.77 -9.53
N GLU A 73 5.35 6.57 -10.45
CA GLU A 73 5.44 8.04 -10.40
C GLU A 73 4.67 8.61 -9.20
N LEU A 74 3.48 8.08 -8.91
CA LEU A 74 2.69 8.44 -7.74
C LEU A 74 3.40 8.05 -6.44
N ALA A 75 3.96 6.84 -6.40
CA ALA A 75 4.74 6.36 -5.26
C ALA A 75 5.92 7.27 -4.96
N LYS A 76 6.66 7.69 -6.00
CA LYS A 76 7.78 8.62 -5.83
C LYS A 76 7.32 9.93 -5.19
N GLN A 77 6.25 10.53 -5.70
CA GLN A 77 5.70 11.77 -5.17
C GLN A 77 5.32 11.63 -3.69
N TYR A 78 4.52 10.63 -3.34
CA TYR A 78 4.05 10.44 -1.96
C TYR A 78 5.19 10.11 -1.00
N LEU A 79 6.17 9.34 -1.45
CA LEU A 79 7.35 9.03 -0.65
C LEU A 79 8.30 10.24 -0.50
N GLU A 80 8.15 11.30 -1.30
CA GLU A 80 8.92 12.54 -1.19
C GLU A 80 8.26 13.59 -0.29
N PHE A 81 6.98 13.43 0.07
CA PHE A 81 6.30 14.37 0.97
C PHE A 81 7.06 14.48 2.30
N SER A 82 7.13 15.68 2.84
CA SER A 82 7.56 15.97 4.21
C SER A 82 6.48 15.57 5.21
N ALA A 83 6.82 15.54 6.50
CA ALA A 83 5.84 15.29 7.56
C ALA A 83 4.69 16.33 7.51
N MET A 84 5.02 17.60 7.33
CA MET A 84 4.04 18.69 7.24
C MET A 84 3.10 18.54 6.03
N GLU A 85 3.61 18.09 4.88
CA GLU A 85 2.77 17.82 3.70
C GLU A 85 1.87 16.60 3.90
N ILE A 86 2.33 15.58 4.64
CA ILE A 86 1.50 14.43 5.02
C ILE A 86 0.39 14.88 5.97
N ASP A 87 0.71 15.68 6.98
CA ASP A 87 -0.26 16.20 7.95
C ASP A 87 -1.32 17.04 7.23
N GLN A 88 -0.91 17.94 6.33
CA GLN A 88 -1.84 18.72 5.53
C GLN A 88 -2.70 17.84 4.62
N ALA A 89 -2.12 16.82 3.98
CA ALA A 89 -2.87 15.89 3.15
C ALA A 89 -3.89 15.07 3.96
N ILE A 90 -3.63 14.80 5.25
CA ILE A 90 -4.60 14.18 6.15
C ILE A 90 -5.73 15.17 6.48
N GLU A 91 -5.40 16.42 6.80
CA GLU A 91 -6.39 17.48 7.06
C GLU A 91 -7.30 17.74 5.85
N ASP A 92 -6.74 17.69 4.65
CA ASP A 92 -7.45 17.87 3.37
C ASP A 92 -8.24 16.61 2.95
N GLU A 93 -8.28 15.57 3.78
CA GLU A 93 -8.90 14.26 3.53
C GLU A 93 -8.34 13.51 2.29
N LEU A 94 -7.19 13.94 1.78
CA LEU A 94 -6.48 13.26 0.70
C LEU A 94 -5.84 11.95 1.20
N PHE A 95 -5.30 11.97 2.41
CA PHE A 95 -4.75 10.80 3.09
C PHE A 95 -5.58 10.43 4.31
N SER A 96 -5.57 9.14 4.62
CA SER A 96 -6.15 8.61 5.84
C SER A 96 -5.11 7.72 6.51
N GLU A 97 -4.85 7.97 7.79
CA GLU A 97 -3.99 7.11 8.58
C GLU A 97 -4.66 5.77 8.86
N ILE A 98 -3.90 4.70 8.72
CA ILE A 98 -4.37 3.34 8.94
C ILE A 98 -3.72 2.79 10.21
N CYS A 99 -4.55 2.46 11.19
CA CYS A 99 -4.19 2.07 12.56
C CYS A 99 -3.42 3.17 13.30
N ASN A 100 -4.06 4.32 13.47
CA ASN A 100 -3.62 5.31 14.43
C ASN A 100 -3.87 4.79 15.86
N GLY A 101 -2.93 4.01 16.40
CA GLY A 101 -2.91 3.67 17.82
C GLY A 101 -4.04 2.82 18.40
N ASP A 102 -4.86 2.13 17.60
CA ASP A 102 -5.84 1.17 18.14
C ASP A 102 -5.14 -0.09 18.67
N LYS A 103 -4.74 0.02 19.95
CA LYS A 103 -4.71 -1.12 20.86
C LYS A 103 -6.15 -1.59 21.06
N THR A 104 -6.54 -2.63 20.35
CA THR A 104 -7.60 -3.53 20.81
C THR A 104 -7.08 -4.95 20.87
#